data_AF-A0A1H7B3F6-F1
#
_entry.id   AF-A0A1H7B3F6-F1
#
_cell.length_a   1.000
_cell.length_b   1.000
_cell.length_c   1.000
_cell.angle_alpha   90.00
_cell.angle_beta   90.00
_cell.angle_gamma   90.00
#
_symmetry.space_group_name_H-M   'P 1'
#
loop_
_entity.id
_entity.type
_entity.pdbx_description
1 polymer ?
#
loop_
_entity_poly.entity_id
_entity_poly.type
_entity_poly.pdbx_seq_one_letter_code
_entity_poly.pdbx_strand_id
1 'polypeptide(L)'
;MSKKDELYPDHQLWRDGTRQELIADPGEGLYEAIEFMKNALRFFGHKDLTFYKNEVTSQGNKYYFTLRATDPKRNRLFKEATDKVLA
;
A
#
# COMPACT_ATOMS: atom_id res chain seq x y z
N MET A 1 20.18 0.24 -16.72
CA MET A 1 19.20 -0.28 -15.74
C MET A 1 18.63 0.90 -14.98
N SER A 2 17.30 0.98 -14.90
CA SER A 2 16.59 2.13 -14.32
C SER A 2 16.58 1.98 -12.79
N LYS A 3 16.89 3.04 -12.05
CA LYS A 3 16.85 3.10 -10.56
C LYS A 3 15.48 2.78 -9.93
N LYS A 4 14.47 2.41 -10.73
CA LYS A 4 13.15 1.99 -10.27
C LYS A 4 13.10 0.50 -9.90
N ASP A 5 14.09 -0.29 -10.29
CA ASP A 5 14.09 -1.75 -10.11
C ASP A 5 14.75 -2.20 -8.79
N GLU A 6 15.35 -1.28 -8.01
CA GLU A 6 16.27 -1.66 -6.93
C GLU A 6 15.74 -1.55 -5.50
N LEU A 7 14.53 -1.08 -5.23
CA LEU A 7 14.04 -0.91 -3.85
C LEU A 7 12.52 -1.04 -3.75
N TYR A 8 11.97 -2.19 -4.08
CA TYR A 8 10.76 -2.69 -3.43
C TYR A 8 11.06 -4.12 -3.03
N PRO A 9 11.19 -4.44 -1.74
CA PRO A 9 11.28 -5.83 -1.31
C PRO A 9 10.09 -6.59 -1.90
N ASP A 10 10.28 -7.86 -2.27
CA ASP A 10 9.27 -8.78 -2.85
C ASP A 10 7.94 -8.83 -2.05
N HIS A 11 7.93 -8.24 -0.86
CA HIS A 11 6.80 -7.99 0.00
C HIS A 11 5.70 -7.08 -0.58
N GLN A 12 5.91 -6.22 -1.60
CA GLN A 12 4.88 -5.25 -2.02
C GLN A 12 4.49 -5.33 -3.50
N LEU A 13 3.29 -5.85 -3.78
CA LEU A 13 2.65 -5.72 -5.09
C LEU A 13 1.66 -4.55 -5.07
N TRP A 14 2.03 -3.45 -5.72
CA TRP A 14 1.15 -2.33 -6.02
C TRP A 14 0.02 -2.80 -6.95
N ARG A 15 -1.22 -2.85 -6.45
CA ARG A 15 -2.41 -3.11 -7.25
C ARG A 15 -3.37 -1.96 -7.06
N ASP A 16 -3.38 -1.05 -8.02
CA ASP A 16 -4.16 0.18 -8.00
C ASP A 16 -3.75 1.19 -6.90
N GLY A 17 -3.82 2.49 -7.21
CA GLY A 17 -3.26 3.55 -6.35
C GLY A 17 -3.88 3.67 -4.95
N THR A 18 -4.80 2.79 -4.58
CA THR A 18 -5.51 2.78 -3.29
C THR A 18 -5.40 1.46 -2.53
N ARG A 19 -4.98 0.35 -3.15
CA ARG A 19 -4.84 -0.93 -2.46
C ARG A 19 -3.41 -1.46 -2.56
N GLN A 20 -2.82 -1.77 -1.42
CA GLN A 20 -1.48 -2.36 -1.36
C GLN A 20 -1.58 -3.79 -0.87
N GLU A 21 -0.97 -4.71 -1.61
CA GLU A 21 -0.77 -6.09 -1.17
C GLU A 21 0.59 -6.20 -0.50
N LEU A 22 0.60 -6.74 0.71
CA LEU A 22 1.78 -7.12 1.45
C LEU A 22 1.80 -8.64 1.62
N ILE A 23 2.88 -9.29 1.20
CA ILE A 23 3.11 -10.71 1.51
C ILE A 23 3.89 -10.77 2.82
N ALA A 24 3.32 -11.38 3.84
CA ALA A 24 3.92 -11.49 5.16
C ALA A 24 4.99 -12.59 5.18
N ASP A 25 6.10 -12.33 5.88
CA ASP A 25 7.10 -13.35 6.15
C ASP A 25 6.55 -14.44 7.10
N PRO A 26 7.10 -15.66 7.09
CA PRO A 26 6.70 -16.70 8.03
C PRO A 26 6.88 -16.25 9.50
N GLY A 27 5.77 -16.19 10.23
CA GLY A 27 5.75 -15.73 11.63
C GLY A 27 5.52 -14.22 11.80
N GLU A 28 5.44 -13.46 10.70
CA GLU A 28 5.04 -12.06 10.72
C GLU A 28 3.54 -11.93 10.97
N GLY A 29 3.16 -11.20 12.02
CA GLY A 29 1.79 -10.93 12.36
C GLY A 29 1.27 -9.65 11.71
N LEU A 30 -0.01 -9.36 11.95
CA LEU A 30 -0.65 -8.15 11.45
C LEU A 30 0.02 -6.87 11.98
N TYR A 31 0.60 -6.92 13.18
CA TYR A 31 1.23 -5.76 13.79
C TYR A 31 2.52 -5.38 13.06
N GLU A 32 3.39 -6.35 12.81
CA GLU A 32 4.65 -6.21 12.09
C GLU A 32 4.38 -5.72 10.66
N ALA A 33 3.40 -6.31 9.98
CA ALA A 33 2.95 -5.91 8.65
C ALA A 33 2.49 -4.43 8.60
N ILE A 34 1.77 -3.98 9.63
CA ILE A 34 1.33 -2.58 9.75
C ILE A 34 2.52 -1.64 9.92
N GLU A 35 3.46 -1.98 10.79
CA GLU A 35 4.63 -1.15 11.03
C GLU A 35 5.56 -1.10 9.81
N PHE A 36 5.74 -2.23 9.13
CA PHE A 36 6.44 -2.29 7.84
C PHE A 36 5.81 -1.34 6.83
N MET A 37 4.50 -1.42 6.61
CA MET A 37 3.80 -0.57 5.64
C MET A 37 3.94 0.92 5.99
N LYS A 38 3.81 1.30 7.27
CA LYS A 38 4.02 2.69 7.71
C LYS A 38 5.44 3.18 7.40
N ASN A 39 6.44 2.34 7.64
CA ASN A 39 7.84 2.67 7.38
C ASN A 39 8.11 2.79 5.89
N ALA A 40 7.55 1.89 5.08
CA ALA A 40 7.65 1.95 3.62
C ALA A 40 7.06 3.27 3.07
N LEU A 41 5.85 3.65 3.49
CA LEU A 41 5.24 4.92 3.09
C LEU A 41 6.13 6.13 3.40
N ARG A 42 6.76 6.14 4.59
CA ARG A 42 7.69 7.22 4.99
C ARG A 42 8.97 7.20 4.16
N PHE A 43 9.55 6.03 3.94
CA PHE A 43 10.81 5.86 3.20
C PHE A 43 10.69 6.31 1.75
N PHE A 44 9.58 5.96 1.08
CA PHE A 44 9.31 6.37 -0.31
C PHE A 44 8.69 7.77 -0.43
N GLY A 45 8.55 8.50 0.68
CA GLY A 45 8.07 9.89 0.67
C GLY A 45 6.56 10.06 0.48
N HIS A 46 5.76 9.00 0.63
CA HIS A 46 4.30 9.02 0.62
C HIS A 46 3.71 9.56 1.93
N LYS A 47 4.10 10.79 2.30
CA LYS A 47 3.63 11.46 3.53
C LYS A 47 2.15 11.83 3.48
N ASP A 48 1.57 11.84 2.29
CA ASP A 48 0.16 12.12 2.05
C ASP A 48 -0.72 10.88 2.04
N LEU A 49 -0.17 9.67 2.18
CA LEU A 49 -0.94 8.43 2.23
C LEU A 49 -0.99 7.89 3.65
N THR A 50 -2.16 7.38 4.04
CA THR A 50 -2.41 6.75 5.33
C THR A 50 -3.33 5.54 5.15
N PHE A 51 -3.47 4.70 6.16
CA PHE A 51 -4.45 3.63 6.20
C PHE A 51 -4.97 3.46 7.62
N TYR A 52 -6.17 2.90 7.74
CA TYR A 52 -6.74 2.58 9.04
C TYR A 52 -6.63 1.09 9.33
N LYS A 53 -6.34 0.73 10.59
CA LYS A 53 -6.14 -0.66 11.00
C LYS A 53 -7.36 -1.55 10.71
N ASN A 54 -8.57 -0.99 10.80
CA ASN A 54 -9.82 -1.69 10.49
C ASN A 54 -10.06 -1.90 8.98
N GLU A 55 -9.23 -1.32 8.11
CA GLU A 55 -9.29 -1.48 6.65
C GLU A 55 -8.16 -2.37 6.12
N VAL A 56 -7.46 -3.07 7.02
CA VAL A 56 -6.47 -4.08 6.67
C VAL A 56 -7.16 -5.45 6.67
N THR A 57 -7.22 -6.09 5.53
CA THR A 57 -7.77 -7.45 5.40
C THR A 57 -6.65 -8.47 5.30
N SER A 58 -6.77 -9.60 5.99
CA SER A 58 -5.83 -10.72 5.88
C SER A 58 -6.45 -11.86 5.07
N GLN A 59 -5.66 -12.47 4.19
CA GLN A 59 -6.04 -13.66 3.44
C GLN A 59 -4.82 -14.59 3.30
N GLY A 60 -4.81 -15.70 4.05
CA GLY A 60 -3.64 -16.57 4.11
C GLY A 60 -2.44 -15.82 4.67
N ASN A 61 -1.32 -15.83 3.94
CA ASN A 61 -0.10 -15.10 4.28
C ASN A 61 -0.03 -13.69 3.68
N LYS A 62 -1.17 -13.14 3.26
CA LYS A 62 -1.24 -11.81 2.64
C LYS A 62 -2.03 -10.84 3.49
N TYR A 63 -1.58 -9.58 3.51
CA TYR A 63 -2.29 -8.44 4.05
C TYR A 63 -2.59 -7.44 2.94
N TYR A 64 -3.82 -6.96 2.88
CA TYR A 64 -4.21 -5.92 1.94
C TYR A 64 -4.53 -4.64 2.71
N PHE A 65 -3.84 -3.56 2.38
CA PHE A 65 -3.98 -2.24 2.97
C PHE A 65 -4.73 -1.33 2.02
N THR A 66 -5.81 -0.72 2.49
CA THR A 66 -6.47 0.36 1.75
C THR A 66 -5.81 1.68 2.12
N LEU A 67 -5.03 2.24 1.21
CA LEU A 67 -4.41 3.56 1.34
C LEU A 67 -5.41 4.66 1.00
N ARG A 68 -5.35 5.73 1.78
CA ARG A 68 -6.15 6.95 1.64
C ARG A 68 -5.21 8.14 1.64
N ALA A 69 -5.41 9.05 0.70
CA ALA A 69 -4.81 10.37 0.74
C ALA A 69 -5.34 11.12 1.97
N THR A 70 -4.44 11.82 2.67
CA THR A 70 -4.74 12.71 3.80
C THR A 70 -5.54 13.93 3.35
N ASP A 71 -5.38 14.35 2.09
CA ASP A 71 -6.28 15.31 1.43
C ASP A 71 -7.43 14.56 0.72
N PRO A 72 -8.68 14.72 1.18
CA PRO A 72 -9.85 14.10 0.56
C PRO A 72 -10.04 14.45 -0.93
N LYS A 73 -9.54 15.60 -1.39
CA LYS A 73 -9.60 16.00 -2.81
C LYS A 73 -8.70 15.13 -3.68
N ARG A 74 -7.57 14.63 -3.14
CA ARG A 74 -6.70 13.67 -3.83
C ARG A 74 -7.33 12.28 -3.92
N ASN A 75 -8.11 11.85 -2.93
CA ASN A 75 -8.82 10.56 -2.99
C ASN A 75 -9.75 10.47 -4.20
N ARG A 76 -10.40 11.59 -4.56
CA ARG A 76 -11.24 11.66 -5.77
C ARG A 76 -10.42 11.53 -7.06
N LEU A 77 -9.25 12.17 -7.11
CA LEU A 77 -8.34 12.07 -8.27
C LEU A 77 -7.73 10.68 -8.43
N PHE A 78 -7.38 10.00 -7.33
CA PHE A 78 -6.92 8.61 -7.37
C PHE A 78 -8.02 7.66 -7.87
N LYS A 79 -9.25 7.82 -7.39
CA LYS A 79 -10.39 7.02 -7.84
C LYS A 79 -10.66 7.24 -9.34
N GLU A 80 -10.70 8.50 -9.79
CA GLU A 80 -10.96 8.84 -11.20
C GLU A 80 -9.83 8.38 -12.14
N ALA A 81 -8.58 8.37 -11.69
CA ALA A 81 -7.45 7.86 -12.46
C ALA A 81 -7.48 6.33 -12.58
N THR A 82 -7.80 5.62 -11.49
CA THR A 82 -7.93 4.15 -11.49
C THR A 82 -9.11 3.69 -12.36
N ASP A 83 -10.27 4.36 -12.24
CA ASP A 83 -11.47 4.03 -13.03
C ASP A 83 -11.24 4.22 -14.56
N LYS A 84 -10.37 5.15 -14.97
CA LYS A 84 -10.02 5.38 -16.38
C LYS A 84 -9.00 4.41 -16.96
N VAL A 85 -8.18 3.77 -16.14
CA VAL A 85 -7.17 2.80 -16.59
C VAL A 85 -7.78 1.39 -16.72
N LEU A 86 -8.92 1.14 -16.08
CA LEU A 86 -9.65 -0.13 -16.11
C LEU A 86 -10.85 -0.14 -17.08
N ALA A 87 -11.10 0.95 -17.80
CA ALA A 87 -12.11 1.06 -18.86
C ALA A 87 -11.45 0.90 -20.24
#